data_AF-A0A382VBD1-F1
#
_entry.id   AF-A0A382VBD1-F1
#
_cell.length_a   1.000
_cell.length_b   1.000
_cell.length_c   1.000
_cell.angle_alpha   90.00
_cell.angle_beta   90.00
_cell.angle_gamma   90.00
#
_symmetry.space_group_name_H-M   'P 1'
#
loop_
_entity.id
_entity.type
_entity.pdbx_description
1 polymer ?
#
loop_
_entity_poly.entity_id
_entity_poly.type
_entity_poly.pdbx_seq_one_letter_code
_entity_poly.pdbx_strand_id
1 'polypeptide(L)'
;MLIGKFEAAEEHQYEDVRQAERDKAIAFTQINLVNNEDWASVQNGMLQVFQDYIMAYINDCKIEPKQWPETYGYEAIRMKRYLNNNYDRFDPHVDVKNYETSRRFLAFFIYLNDVDEGGETKFISINKPGTYIPLKITPRRGRLLMFPPLW
;
A
#
# COMPACT_ATOMS: atom_id res chain seq x y z
N MET A 1 -1.17 -15.13 13.24
CA MET A 1 -0.99 -13.68 12.99
C MET A 1 -0.41 -13.51 11.58
N LEU A 2 -0.84 -12.52 10.79
CA LEU A 2 -0.45 -12.40 9.36
C LEU A 2 1.07 -12.37 9.12
N ILE A 3 1.81 -11.62 9.93
CA ILE A 3 3.29 -11.58 9.85
C ILE A 3 3.89 -12.97 10.09
N GLY A 4 3.40 -13.71 11.09
CA GLY A 4 3.89 -15.07 11.34
C GLY A 4 3.63 -16.03 10.18
N LYS A 5 2.49 -15.87 9.47
CA LYS A 5 2.22 -16.64 8.25
C LYS A 5 3.16 -16.21 7.11
N PHE A 6 3.45 -14.91 6.98
CA PHE A 6 4.39 -14.38 6.00
C PHE A 6 5.78 -14.97 6.22
N GLU A 7 6.31 -14.94 7.44
CA GLU A 7 7.64 -15.46 7.76
C GLU A 7 7.75 -16.99 7.62
N ALA A 8 6.64 -17.71 7.70
CA ALA A 8 6.56 -19.16 7.52
C ALA A 8 6.25 -19.58 6.08
N ALA A 9 6.13 -18.62 5.14
CA ALA A 9 5.85 -18.93 3.74
C ALA A 9 7.04 -19.65 3.09
N GLU A 10 6.74 -20.48 2.08
CA GLU A 10 7.75 -21.20 1.32
C GLU A 10 8.54 -20.25 0.41
N GLU A 11 9.80 -20.60 0.13
CA GLU A 11 10.72 -19.75 -0.63
C GLU A 11 10.15 -19.30 -1.98
N HIS A 12 9.44 -20.20 -2.67
CA HIS A 12 8.84 -19.94 -3.98
C HIS A 12 7.68 -18.93 -3.95
N GLN A 13 7.12 -18.63 -2.77
CA GLN A 13 6.03 -17.66 -2.63
C GLN A 13 6.55 -16.21 -2.58
N TYR A 14 7.81 -16.02 -2.22
CA TYR A 14 8.40 -14.69 -2.10
C TYR A 14 8.80 -14.13 -3.47
N GLU A 15 8.48 -12.87 -3.66
CA GLU A 15 8.91 -12.05 -4.79
C GLU A 15 9.83 -10.95 -4.27
N ASP A 16 11.11 -10.97 -4.66
CA ASP A 16 12.05 -9.91 -4.37
C ASP A 16 11.92 -8.79 -5.41
N VAL A 17 11.36 -7.66 -5.00
CA VAL A 17 11.18 -6.48 -5.86
C VAL A 17 12.38 -5.59 -5.73
N ARG A 18 13.14 -5.44 -6.81
CA ARG A 18 14.33 -4.59 -6.89
C ARG A 18 14.36 -3.83 -8.20
N GLN A 19 14.27 -2.51 -8.12
CA GLN A 19 14.40 -1.61 -9.27
C GLN A 19 15.24 -0.41 -8.84
N ALA A 20 16.25 -0.08 -9.64
CA ALA A 20 17.03 1.13 -9.48
C ALA A 20 16.97 1.91 -10.79
N GLU A 21 16.39 3.11 -10.75
CA GLU A 21 16.35 4.03 -11.88
C GLU A 21 16.92 5.37 -11.44
N ARG A 22 18.05 5.77 -12.06
CA ARG A 22 18.79 6.99 -11.72
C ARG A 22 19.15 7.03 -10.22
N ASP A 23 18.68 8.04 -9.49
CA ASP A 23 18.87 8.26 -8.06
C ASP A 23 17.76 7.65 -7.19
N LYS A 24 16.79 6.95 -7.79
CA LYS A 24 15.65 6.34 -7.09
C LYS A 24 15.75 4.83 -7.06
N ALA A 25 15.30 4.25 -5.96
CA ALA A 25 15.21 2.81 -5.79
C ALA A 25 13.90 2.35 -5.17
N ILE A 26 13.55 1.13 -5.54
CA ILE A 26 12.46 0.33 -4.99
C ILE A 26 13.09 -0.99 -4.58
N ALA A 27 12.97 -1.33 -3.30
CA ALA A 27 13.53 -2.54 -2.73
C ALA A 27 12.64 -3.03 -1.58
N PHE A 28 12.09 -4.23 -1.73
CA PHE A 28 11.36 -4.96 -0.68
C PHE A 28 11.11 -6.40 -1.10
N THR A 29 10.78 -7.26 -0.14
CA THR A 29 10.23 -8.60 -0.40
C THR A 29 8.71 -8.53 -0.32
N GLN A 30 8.00 -9.22 -1.19
CA GLN A 30 6.54 -9.33 -1.12
C GLN A 30 6.03 -10.76 -1.34
N ILE A 31 4.77 -10.98 -1.00
CA ILE A 31 3.97 -12.13 -1.47
C ILE A 31 2.75 -11.54 -2.19
N ASN A 32 2.49 -12.03 -3.39
CA ASN A 32 1.22 -11.78 -4.09
C ASN A 32 0.20 -12.86 -3.68
N LEU A 33 -0.81 -12.47 -2.93
CA LEU A 33 -1.71 -13.41 -2.24
C LEU A 33 -2.56 -14.21 -3.23
N VAL A 34 -2.87 -13.66 -4.42
CA VAL A 34 -3.68 -14.38 -5.42
C VAL A 34 -2.92 -15.53 -6.08
N ASN A 35 -1.60 -15.49 -6.07
CA ASN A 35 -0.75 -16.52 -6.68
C ASN A 35 -0.55 -17.74 -5.76
N ASN A 36 -1.04 -17.67 -4.52
CA ASN A 36 -0.76 -18.68 -3.49
C ASN A 36 -2.07 -19.10 -2.81
N GLU A 37 -2.54 -20.33 -3.08
CA GLU A 37 -3.87 -20.79 -2.65
C GLU A 37 -4.07 -20.74 -1.13
N ASP A 38 -3.01 -20.98 -0.35
CA ASP A 38 -3.04 -20.94 1.11
C ASP A 38 -3.29 -19.53 1.69
N TRP A 39 -3.18 -18.49 0.86
CA TRP A 39 -3.50 -17.10 1.18
C TRP A 39 -4.92 -16.68 0.77
N ALA A 40 -5.71 -17.54 0.10
CA ALA A 40 -7.04 -17.20 -0.41
C ALA A 40 -8.00 -16.70 0.69
N SER A 41 -7.94 -17.28 1.89
CA SER A 41 -8.75 -16.83 3.04
C SER A 41 -8.40 -15.40 3.47
N VAL A 42 -7.11 -15.06 3.48
CA VAL A 42 -6.61 -13.72 3.81
C VAL A 42 -7.01 -12.73 2.73
N GLN A 43 -6.82 -13.09 1.45
CA GLN A 43 -7.24 -12.29 0.29
C GLN A 43 -8.72 -11.90 0.41
N ASN A 44 -9.60 -12.89 0.62
CA ASN A 44 -11.05 -12.68 0.67
C ASN A 44 -11.46 -11.84 1.88
N GLY A 45 -10.88 -12.10 3.06
CA GLY A 45 -11.16 -11.31 4.27
C GLY A 45 -10.70 -9.86 4.12
N MET A 46 -9.53 -9.63 3.51
CA MET A 46 -9.01 -8.28 3.27
C MET A 46 -9.88 -7.50 2.26
N LEU A 47 -10.39 -8.15 1.22
CA LEU A 47 -11.31 -7.51 0.26
C LEU A 47 -12.60 -7.02 0.95
N GLN A 48 -13.15 -7.80 1.88
CA GLN A 48 -14.33 -7.39 2.66
C GLN A 48 -14.02 -6.16 3.51
N VAL A 49 -12.90 -6.20 4.25
CA VAL A 49 -12.46 -5.06 5.07
C VAL A 49 -12.26 -3.81 4.21
N PHE A 50 -11.61 -3.93 3.05
CA PHE A 50 -11.37 -2.79 2.18
C PHE A 50 -12.65 -2.19 1.59
N GLN A 51 -13.67 -3.00 1.29
CA GLN A 51 -14.96 -2.49 0.84
C GLN A 51 -15.61 -1.59 1.89
N ASP A 52 -15.60 -2.01 3.17
CA ASP A 52 -16.14 -1.22 4.27
C ASP A 52 -15.41 0.13 4.41
N TYR A 53 -14.07 0.12 4.33
CA TYR A 53 -13.28 1.34 4.44
C TYR A 53 -13.33 2.25 3.20
N ILE A 54 -13.60 1.70 2.01
CA ILE A 54 -13.88 2.50 0.81
C ILE A 54 -15.18 3.29 1.01
N MET A 55 -16.22 2.66 1.57
CA MET A 55 -17.47 3.36 1.89
C MET A 55 -17.25 4.46 2.94
N ALA A 56 -16.43 4.20 3.96
CA ALA A 56 -16.04 5.22 4.92
C ALA A 56 -15.29 6.38 4.25
N TYR A 57 -14.33 6.10 3.38
CA TYR A 57 -13.58 7.12 2.64
C TYR A 57 -14.48 7.99 1.74
N ILE A 58 -15.43 7.38 1.02
CA ILE A 58 -16.41 8.10 0.20
C ILE A 58 -17.20 9.10 1.07
N ASN A 59 -17.67 8.66 2.24
CA ASN A 59 -18.43 9.50 3.15
C ASN A 59 -17.58 10.60 3.79
N ASP A 60 -16.41 10.25 4.32
CA ASP A 60 -15.52 11.16 5.04
C ASP A 60 -14.95 12.25 4.13
N CYS A 61 -14.60 11.88 2.89
CA CYS A 61 -14.13 12.82 1.87
C CYS A 61 -15.28 13.50 1.11
N LYS A 62 -16.54 13.20 1.42
CA LYS A 62 -17.73 13.74 0.76
C LYS A 62 -17.67 13.61 -0.76
N ILE A 63 -17.24 12.44 -1.24
CA ILE A 63 -17.09 12.16 -2.66
C ILE A 63 -18.49 12.08 -3.28
N GLU A 64 -18.73 12.91 -4.28
CA GLU A 64 -19.98 12.93 -5.01
C GLU A 64 -20.05 11.78 -6.03
N PRO A 65 -21.26 11.31 -6.41
CA PRO A 65 -21.41 10.20 -7.35
C PRO A 65 -20.67 10.38 -8.68
N LYS A 66 -20.53 11.61 -9.17
CA LYS A 66 -19.80 11.91 -10.42
C LYS A 66 -18.28 11.93 -10.29
N GLN A 67 -17.75 11.93 -9.06
CA GLN A 67 -16.32 11.89 -8.76
C GLN A 67 -15.81 10.46 -8.56
N TRP A 68 -16.73 9.48 -8.45
CA TRP A 68 -16.41 8.07 -8.30
C TRP A 68 -16.66 7.31 -9.62
N PRO A 69 -15.79 6.36 -10.01
CA PRO A 69 -16.01 5.57 -11.22
C PRO A 69 -17.27 4.70 -11.12
N GLU A 70 -18.08 4.67 -12.19
CA GLU A 70 -19.26 3.79 -12.28
C GLU A 70 -18.89 2.31 -12.18
N THR A 71 -17.70 1.94 -12.68
CA THR A 71 -17.15 0.58 -12.58
C THR A 71 -15.69 0.64 -12.15
N TYR A 72 -15.32 -0.27 -11.26
CA TYR A 72 -13.95 -0.44 -10.81
C TYR A 72 -13.72 -1.89 -10.36
N GLY A 73 -12.44 -2.27 -10.27
CA GLY A 73 -12.02 -3.56 -9.75
C GLY A 73 -10.86 -3.38 -8.79
N TYR A 74 -10.41 -4.49 -8.21
CA TYR A 74 -9.29 -4.53 -7.29
C TYR A 74 -8.08 -5.15 -7.98
N GLU A 75 -6.90 -4.61 -7.72
CA GLU A 75 -5.67 -5.34 -7.98
C GLU A 75 -5.47 -6.47 -6.98
N ALA A 76 -4.58 -7.41 -7.33
CA ALA A 76 -4.16 -8.44 -6.40
C ALA A 76 -3.58 -7.82 -5.12
N ILE A 77 -4.00 -8.36 -3.97
CA ILE A 77 -3.49 -7.92 -2.67
C ILE A 77 -2.07 -8.45 -2.53
N ARG A 78 -1.17 -7.57 -2.09
CA ARG A 78 0.24 -7.87 -1.90
C ARG A 78 0.60 -7.56 -0.46
N MET A 79 1.32 -8.47 0.19
CA MET A 79 1.93 -8.21 1.49
C MET A 79 3.40 -7.88 1.26
N LYS A 80 3.84 -6.70 1.70
CA LYS A 80 5.21 -6.21 1.51
C LYS A 80 5.95 -6.16 2.84
N ARG A 81 7.21 -6.58 2.84
CA ARG A 81 8.12 -6.51 3.97
C ARG A 81 9.32 -5.62 3.62
N TYR A 82 9.63 -4.71 4.53
CA TYR A 82 10.79 -3.83 4.48
C TYR A 82 11.66 -4.09 5.71
N LEU A 83 12.93 -4.44 5.50
CA LEU A 83 13.92 -4.63 6.56
C LEU A 83 14.63 -3.32 6.90
N ASN A 84 15.04 -3.15 8.16
CA ASN A 84 15.89 -2.03 8.56
C ASN A 84 17.37 -2.29 8.20
N ASN A 85 17.67 -2.34 6.89
CA ASN A 85 18.97 -2.76 6.35
C ASN A 85 19.63 -1.67 5.48
N ASN A 86 19.16 -0.41 5.57
CA ASN A 86 19.56 0.73 4.71
C ASN A 86 19.35 0.52 3.20
N TYR A 87 18.71 -0.57 2.81
CA TYR A 87 18.51 -0.97 1.42
C TYR A 87 17.03 -0.94 1.05
N ASP A 88 16.19 -1.61 1.85
CA ASP A 88 14.75 -1.69 1.63
C ASP A 88 14.12 -0.30 1.73
N ARG A 89 13.57 0.17 0.62
CA ARG A 89 12.92 1.48 0.53
C ARG A 89 11.99 1.52 -0.66
N PHE A 90 11.06 2.47 -0.62
CA PHE A 90 10.30 2.85 -1.80
C PHE A 90 10.37 4.36 -1.91
N ASP A 91 11.27 4.82 -2.79
CA ASP A 91 11.47 6.26 -2.98
C ASP A 91 10.22 6.94 -3.58
N PRO A 92 10.07 8.27 -3.44
CA PRO A 92 8.90 8.98 -3.93
C PRO A 92 8.58 8.67 -5.40
N HIS A 93 7.31 8.36 -5.65
CA HIS A 93 6.81 7.88 -6.93
C HIS A 93 5.32 8.22 -7.07
N VAL A 94 4.78 8.02 -8.27
CA VAL A 94 3.34 7.92 -8.51
C VAL A 94 2.96 6.47 -8.73
N ASP A 95 1.72 6.11 -8.43
CA ASP A 95 1.22 4.75 -8.63
C ASP A 95 0.84 4.45 -10.10
N VAL A 96 0.87 5.45 -10.97
CA VAL A 96 0.58 5.33 -12.40
C VAL A 96 1.89 5.37 -13.20
N LYS A 97 2.26 4.27 -13.84
CA LYS A 97 3.56 4.14 -14.56
C LYS A 97 3.43 3.78 -16.03
N ASN A 98 2.44 2.96 -16.38
CA ASN A 98 2.26 2.39 -17.72
C ASN A 98 0.78 2.24 -18.04
N TYR A 99 0.45 1.76 -19.24
CA TYR A 99 -0.93 1.60 -19.68
C TYR A 99 -1.77 0.76 -18.71
N GLU A 100 -1.23 -0.35 -18.19
CA GLU A 100 -1.93 -1.25 -17.27
C GLU A 100 -2.27 -0.56 -15.93
N THR A 101 -1.32 0.20 -15.39
CA THR A 101 -1.48 0.91 -14.09
C THR A 101 -2.15 2.28 -14.22
N SER A 102 -2.35 2.78 -15.45
CA SER A 102 -2.92 4.11 -15.72
C SER A 102 -4.36 4.32 -15.24
N ARG A 103 -5.06 3.23 -14.93
CA ARG A 103 -6.47 3.25 -14.50
C ARG A 103 -6.64 3.27 -12.97
N ARG A 104 -5.54 3.28 -12.21
CA ARG A 104 -5.57 3.43 -10.76
C ARG A 104 -6.12 4.82 -10.43
N PHE A 105 -7.14 4.86 -9.57
CA PHE A 105 -7.73 6.10 -9.05
C PHE A 105 -7.75 6.17 -7.53
N LEU A 106 -7.36 5.08 -6.84
CA LEU A 106 -7.28 5.01 -5.38
C LEU A 106 -6.19 4.00 -4.96
N ALA A 107 -5.39 4.36 -3.97
CA ALA A 107 -4.41 3.50 -3.33
C ALA A 107 -4.75 3.36 -1.84
N PHE A 108 -4.56 2.16 -1.29
CA PHE A 108 -4.73 1.92 0.14
C PHE A 108 -3.94 0.70 0.61
N PHE A 109 -3.59 0.70 1.89
CA PHE A 109 -2.92 -0.42 2.56
C PHE A 109 -3.05 -0.32 4.08
N ILE A 110 -2.70 -1.40 4.78
CA ILE A 110 -2.72 -1.49 6.25
C ILE A 110 -1.30 -1.75 6.75
N TYR A 111 -0.87 -1.02 7.79
CA TYR A 111 0.37 -1.35 8.49
C TYR A 111 0.15 -2.56 9.41
N LEU A 112 0.96 -3.61 9.25
CA LEU A 112 0.80 -4.87 9.99
C LEU A 112 1.52 -4.88 11.35
N ASN A 113 2.44 -3.95 11.57
CA ASN A 113 3.18 -3.77 12.81
C ASN A 113 3.46 -2.29 13.08
N ASP A 114 3.81 -1.99 14.33
CA ASP A 114 4.37 -0.70 14.72
C ASP A 114 5.84 -0.61 14.25
N VAL A 115 6.26 0.61 13.93
CA VAL A 115 7.66 0.93 13.65
C VAL A 115 8.01 2.18 14.45
N ASP A 116 9.05 2.09 15.28
CA ASP A 116 9.44 3.18 16.17
C ASP A 116 10.35 4.21 15.49
N GLU A 117 11.20 3.76 14.55
CA GLU A 117 12.11 4.62 13.79
C GLU A 117 12.06 4.29 12.29
N GLY A 118 11.89 5.33 11.46
CA GLY A 118 11.80 5.19 10.00
C GLY A 118 10.48 4.57 9.52
N GLY A 119 10.51 4.00 8.31
CA GLY A 119 9.36 3.31 7.70
C GLY A 119 8.15 4.19 7.37
N GLU A 120 8.25 5.51 7.51
CA GLU A 120 7.10 6.39 7.33
C GLU A 120 6.68 6.51 5.87
N THR A 121 5.38 6.58 5.62
CA THR A 121 4.87 7.01 4.31
C THR A 121 4.88 8.53 4.26
N LYS A 122 5.67 9.08 3.33
CA LYS A 122 5.92 10.52 3.20
C LYS A 122 5.26 11.04 1.93
N PHE A 123 4.32 11.96 2.07
CA PHE A 123 3.72 12.67 0.94
C PHE A 123 4.49 13.97 0.71
N ILE A 124 5.38 13.96 -0.28
CA ILE A 124 6.29 15.09 -0.54
C ILE A 124 5.58 16.31 -1.12
N SER A 125 4.41 16.10 -1.74
CA SER A 125 3.60 17.11 -2.42
C SER A 125 2.56 17.75 -1.49
N ILE A 126 2.39 17.23 -0.26
CA ILE A 126 1.35 17.63 0.68
C ILE A 126 2.00 18.02 2.00
N ASN A 127 1.61 19.18 2.53
CA ASN A 127 2.04 19.62 3.85
C ASN A 127 1.02 19.21 4.92
N LYS A 128 1.51 19.00 6.14
CA LYS A 128 0.64 18.90 7.31
C LYS A 128 -0.18 20.21 7.42
N PRO A 129 -1.51 20.13 7.62
CA PRO A 129 -2.38 21.30 7.66
C PRO A 129 -1.87 22.40 8.59
N GLY A 130 -1.85 23.64 8.11
CA GLY A 130 -1.36 24.81 8.85
C GLY A 130 0.15 24.90 8.99
N THR A 131 0.93 24.09 8.24
CA THR A 131 2.40 24.10 8.28
C THR A 131 2.99 24.01 6.87
N TYR A 132 4.31 24.21 6.77
CA TYR A 132 5.11 23.94 5.56
C TYR A 132 5.92 22.65 5.67
N ILE A 133 5.51 21.74 6.56
CA ILE A 133 6.20 20.48 6.81
C ILE A 133 5.51 19.39 5.99
N PRO A 134 6.25 18.59 5.18
CA PRO A 134 5.67 17.48 4.43
C PRO A 134 4.91 16.51 5.34
N LEU A 135 3.76 16.04 4.88
CA LEU A 135 2.93 15.09 5.61
C LEU A 135 3.64 13.74 5.69
N LYS A 136 3.76 13.20 6.92
CA LYS A 136 4.35 11.89 7.19
C LYS A 136 3.41 11.06 8.05
N ILE A 137 3.24 9.80 7.69
CA ILE A 137 2.41 8.84 8.42
C ILE A 137 3.33 7.80 9.04
N THR A 138 3.42 7.79 10.36
CA THR A 138 4.14 6.76 11.12
C THR A 138 3.37 5.44 11.05
N PRO A 139 4.04 4.31 10.73
CA PRO A 139 3.43 2.98 10.76
C PRO A 139 2.96 2.63 12.16
N ARG A 140 1.66 2.35 12.29
CA ARG A 140 1.07 1.83 13.52
C ARG A 140 0.16 0.66 13.19
N ARG A 141 0.30 -0.43 13.93
CA ARG A 141 -0.39 -1.69 13.63
C ARG A 141 -1.91 -1.46 13.51
N GLY A 142 -2.48 -1.96 12.43
CA GLY A 142 -3.92 -1.87 12.15
C GLY A 142 -4.37 -0.54 11.55
N ARG A 143 -3.49 0.45 11.42
CA ARG A 143 -3.82 1.71 10.73
C ARG A 143 -3.92 1.45 9.23
N LEU A 144 -5.09 1.77 8.67
CA LEU A 144 -5.33 1.82 7.23
C LEU A 144 -5.00 3.22 6.72
N LEU A 145 -4.27 3.30 5.61
CA LEU A 145 -4.02 4.53 4.88
C LEU A 145 -4.67 4.42 3.50
N MET A 146 -5.40 5.44 3.08
CA MET A 146 -6.11 5.50 1.79
C MET A 146 -5.95 6.90 1.20
N PHE A 147 -5.58 6.98 -0.08
CA PHE A 147 -5.25 8.24 -0.76
C PHE A 147 -5.35 8.11 -2.29
N PRO A 148 -5.52 9.23 -3.02
CA PRO A 148 -5.42 9.26 -4.48
C PRO A 148 -4.02 8.88 -4.99
N PRO A 149 -3.90 8.17 -6.13
CA PRO A 149 -2.67 7.51 -6.60
C PRO A 149 -1.62 8.46 -7.21
N LEU A 150 -1.89 9.77 -7.21
CA LEU A 150 -1.06 10.80 -7.82
C LEU A 150 -0.23 11.60 -6.80
N TRP A 151 -0.24 11.20 -5.52
CA TRP A 151 0.27 12.00 -4.40
C TRP A 151 1.65 11.58 -3.90
#